data_AF-A0A8J6LL32-F1
#
_entry.id   AF-A0A8J6LL32-F1
#
_cell.length_a   1.000
_cell.length_b   1.000
_cell.length_c   1.000
_cell.angle_alpha   90.00
_cell.angle_beta   90.00
_cell.angle_gamma   90.00
#
_symmetry.space_group_name_H-M   'P 1'
#
loop_
_entity.id
_entity.type
_entity.pdbx_description
1 polymer ?
#
loop_
_entity_poly.entity_id
_entity_poly.type
_entity_poly.pdbx_seq_one_letter_code
_entity_poly.pdbx_strand_id
1 'polypeptide(L)'
;MINIDEDARRNYQRYRMAQHVVCNWRLAGAYHMSRPGSESEKESVPTPGRSAETVVESEETSPTASDTSTVKISRLRKHQRWLLPLLTALLTGQMMVALSTAANQQSATYDEPAYIGAAMMYVKHHSLQMNYEHPPLTKLLSGVSLSFTDVHLGSYENPENIKDQLEIGAPYGVGYRALYEEGNNTERVLLLARLPTIVLTVLFGLVVLTFAWDLFGAAGGLFAFGLYSFSPDVIAHGSLATNDLPVAGFLLTTVWLLWRSRTKPIPYLVLAGLAYGCALAMKLTALSVFPVVFFLVAVIGWQNMPGRLARAALRGRPRSQPHWRW
;
A
#
# COMPACT_ATOMS: atom_id res chain seq x y z
N MET A 1 -27.46 -15.95 -40.50
CA MET A 1 -27.63 -14.58 -39.98
C MET A 1 -28.02 -14.74 -38.52
N ILE A 2 -27.05 -14.76 -37.62
CA ILE A 2 -27.27 -14.98 -36.18
C ILE A 2 -27.70 -13.62 -35.61
N ASN A 3 -28.83 -13.59 -34.92
CA ASN A 3 -29.44 -12.36 -34.42
C ASN A 3 -28.74 -11.96 -33.10
N ILE A 4 -27.67 -11.17 -33.22
CA ILE A 4 -26.72 -10.81 -32.14
C ILE A 4 -27.42 -10.13 -30.94
N ASP A 5 -28.58 -9.51 -31.14
CA ASP A 5 -29.31 -8.79 -30.09
C ASP A 5 -30.07 -9.73 -29.11
N GLU A 6 -30.51 -10.91 -29.57
CA GLU A 6 -31.22 -11.86 -28.70
C GLU A 6 -30.27 -12.62 -27.76
N ASP A 7 -29.07 -12.95 -28.23
CA ASP A 7 -28.06 -13.64 -27.41
C ASP A 7 -27.46 -12.71 -26.33
N ALA A 8 -27.32 -11.42 -26.63
CA ALA A 8 -26.91 -10.41 -25.65
C ALA A 8 -27.94 -10.27 -24.51
N ARG A 9 -29.24 -10.22 -24.85
CA ARG A 9 -30.32 -10.16 -23.84
C ARG A 9 -30.41 -11.45 -23.01
N ARG A 10 -30.16 -12.61 -23.63
CA ARG A 10 -30.20 -13.91 -22.96
C ARG A 10 -29.05 -14.09 -21.96
N ASN A 11 -27.87 -13.57 -22.30
CA ASN A 11 -26.74 -13.52 -21.37
C ASN A 11 -26.98 -12.55 -20.22
N TYR A 12 -27.54 -11.36 -20.48
CA TYR A 12 -27.89 -10.37 -19.45
C TYR A 12 -28.86 -10.91 -18.38
N GLN A 13 -29.86 -11.71 -18.78
CA GLN A 13 -30.80 -12.34 -17.84
C GLN A 13 -30.15 -13.39 -16.93
N ARG A 14 -29.10 -14.08 -17.39
CA ARG A 14 -28.33 -15.03 -16.56
C ARG A 14 -27.48 -14.32 -15.50
N TYR A 15 -26.99 -13.11 -15.78
CA TYR A 15 -26.22 -12.29 -14.83
C TYR A 15 -27.04 -11.85 -13.61
N ARG A 16 -28.35 -11.57 -13.77
CA ARG A 16 -29.22 -11.13 -12.67
C ARG A 16 -29.43 -12.20 -11.58
N MET A 17 -29.40 -13.48 -11.94
CA MET A 17 -29.60 -14.57 -10.96
C MET A 17 -28.37 -14.86 -10.11
N ALA A 18 -27.16 -14.59 -10.61
CA ALA A 18 -25.91 -14.85 -9.90
C ALA A 18 -25.67 -13.91 -8.70
N GLN A 19 -26.25 -12.69 -8.73
CA GLN A 19 -26.10 -11.71 -7.65
C GLN A 19 -26.82 -12.11 -6.34
N HIS A 20 -27.82 -12.99 -6.38
CA HIS A 20 -28.55 -13.40 -5.18
C HIS A 20 -27.83 -14.45 -4.33
N VAL A 21 -26.79 -15.11 -4.84
CA VAL A 21 -26.11 -16.22 -4.15
C VAL A 21 -24.94 -15.75 -3.26
N VAL A 22 -24.43 -14.53 -3.48
CA VAL A 22 -23.21 -14.03 -2.80
C VAL A 22 -23.50 -13.40 -1.41
N CYS A 23 -24.75 -13.20 -1.03
CA CYS A 23 -25.12 -12.57 0.25
C CYS A 23 -24.99 -13.45 1.51
N ASN A 24 -24.53 -14.70 1.43
CA ASN A 24 -24.64 -15.65 2.54
C ASN A 24 -23.33 -16.20 3.13
N TRP A 25 -22.18 -15.55 2.91
CA TRP A 25 -20.87 -16.08 3.37
C TRP A 25 -20.12 -15.23 4.41
N ARG A 26 -20.83 -14.42 5.21
CA ARG A 26 -20.34 -13.95 6.52
C ARG A 26 -20.90 -14.88 7.59
N LEU A 27 -20.03 -15.65 8.28
CA LEU A 27 -20.08 -16.00 9.73
C LEU A 27 -19.29 -17.30 10.01
N ALA A 28 -18.00 -17.18 10.36
CA ALA A 28 -17.19 -18.08 11.21
C ALA A 28 -15.70 -17.78 10.96
N GLY A 29 -14.80 -17.63 11.91
CA GLY A 29 -14.84 -17.77 13.37
C GLY A 29 -13.56 -17.16 13.96
N ALA A 30 -13.67 -16.71 15.21
CA ALA A 30 -12.59 -16.15 16.01
C ALA A 30 -12.25 -17.15 17.13
N TYR A 31 -10.98 -17.39 17.47
CA TYR A 31 -10.60 -17.86 18.82
C TYR A 31 -9.13 -17.57 19.21
N HIS A 32 -9.03 -16.97 20.40
CA HIS A 32 -8.00 -16.88 21.46
C HIS A 32 -6.90 -17.96 21.62
N MET A 33 -5.70 -17.54 22.10
CA MET A 33 -4.95 -18.06 23.29
C MET A 33 -3.59 -17.32 23.42
N SER A 34 -3.21 -16.61 24.51
CA SER A 34 -2.82 -16.98 25.90
C SER A 34 -1.30 -17.22 26.10
N ARG A 35 -0.68 -16.40 26.96
CA ARG A 35 0.72 -16.44 27.45
C ARG A 35 0.91 -17.41 28.64
N PRO A 36 2.17 -17.77 28.96
CA PRO A 36 2.72 -17.71 30.33
C PRO A 36 4.06 -16.89 30.35
N GLY A 37 4.59 -16.29 31.42
CA GLY A 37 4.60 -16.62 32.85
C GLY A 37 5.96 -17.26 33.21
N SER A 38 7.02 -16.46 33.44
CA SER A 38 7.70 -16.21 34.73
C SER A 38 8.75 -17.24 35.14
N GLU A 39 10.01 -16.83 35.36
CA GLU A 39 10.81 -17.27 36.50
C GLU A 39 12.06 -16.40 36.68
N SER A 40 12.37 -16.15 37.96
CA SER A 40 13.46 -15.32 38.48
C SER A 40 14.58 -16.20 39.01
N GLU A 41 15.83 -15.80 38.87
CA GLU A 41 16.87 -16.23 39.80
C GLU A 41 17.92 -15.14 40.02
N LYS A 42 18.04 -14.74 41.29
CA LYS A 42 19.17 -14.02 41.89
C LYS A 42 20.29 -15.06 42.05
N GLU A 43 21.59 -14.78 42.07
CA GLU A 43 22.30 -14.00 43.09
C GLU A 43 23.82 -14.22 42.89
N SER A 44 24.61 -13.35 43.52
CA SER A 44 25.97 -13.55 44.03
C SER A 44 27.14 -12.85 43.31
N VAL A 45 27.65 -11.86 44.04
CA VAL A 45 28.93 -11.16 43.93
C VAL A 45 29.90 -11.85 44.91
N PRO A 46 31.21 -11.86 44.62
CA PRO A 46 32.11 -11.29 45.63
C PRO A 46 33.27 -10.46 45.03
N THR A 47 33.51 -9.30 45.64
CA THR A 47 34.82 -8.63 45.67
C THR A 47 35.64 -9.18 46.84
N PRO A 48 36.97 -9.12 46.77
CA PRO A 48 37.66 -8.11 47.59
C PRO A 48 38.87 -7.46 46.88
N GLY A 49 39.18 -6.24 47.26
CA GLY A 49 40.35 -5.50 46.76
C GLY A 49 41.61 -5.69 47.59
N ARG A 50 42.77 -5.35 47.01
CA ARG A 50 43.86 -4.57 47.65
C ARG A 50 44.95 -4.22 46.64
N SER A 51 45.69 -3.18 47.02
CA SER A 51 46.50 -2.25 46.25
C SER A 51 47.97 -2.64 46.05
N ALA A 52 48.63 -1.94 45.12
CA ALA A 52 50.10 -1.76 44.93
C ALA A 52 50.83 -2.98 44.32
N GLU A 53 51.80 -2.89 43.41
CA GLU A 53 52.90 -1.92 43.22
C GLU A 53 53.43 -1.98 41.77
N THR A 54 54.08 -0.90 41.34
CA THR A 54 54.78 -0.69 40.06
C THR A 54 55.97 -1.64 39.82
N VAL A 55 56.06 -2.21 38.62
CA VAL A 55 57.32 -2.65 37.99
C VAL A 55 57.34 -2.12 36.54
N VAL A 56 58.37 -1.33 36.26
CA VAL A 56 58.76 -0.88 34.91
C VAL A 56 59.58 -2.00 34.31
N GLU A 57 59.12 -2.57 33.19
CA GLU A 57 59.97 -3.39 32.33
C GLU A 57 59.59 -3.11 30.87
N SER A 58 60.59 -2.59 30.15
CA SER A 58 60.55 -2.26 28.74
C SER A 58 60.97 -3.50 27.95
N GLU A 59 60.03 -4.12 27.21
CA GLU A 59 60.38 -5.15 26.22
C GLU A 59 59.41 -5.10 25.02
N GLU A 60 60.03 -4.92 23.85
CA GLU A 60 59.65 -5.27 22.48
C GLU A 60 58.17 -5.28 22.06
N THR A 61 57.84 -4.34 21.17
CA THR A 61 56.65 -4.34 20.33
C THR A 61 56.62 -5.55 19.38
N SER A 62 56.05 -6.65 19.83
CA SER A 62 55.38 -7.63 18.97
C SER A 62 54.03 -7.07 18.50
N PRO A 63 53.61 -7.29 17.23
CA PRO A 63 52.27 -6.89 16.79
C PRO A 63 51.26 -7.75 17.55
N THR A 64 50.65 -7.14 18.56
CA THR A 64 49.67 -7.79 19.43
C THR A 64 48.47 -8.24 18.60
N ALA A 65 47.94 -9.42 18.92
CA ALA A 65 46.76 -10.04 18.27
C ALA A 65 45.48 -9.16 18.28
N SER A 66 45.50 -8.03 18.99
CA SER A 66 44.48 -6.99 18.95
C SER A 66 44.35 -6.34 17.57
N ASP A 67 45.44 -6.15 16.83
CA ASP A 67 45.43 -5.38 15.58
C ASP A 67 44.87 -6.17 14.38
N THR A 68 44.96 -7.50 14.41
CA THR A 68 44.31 -8.36 13.41
C THR A 68 42.80 -8.53 13.69
N SER A 69 42.39 -8.43 14.96
CA SER A 69 40.98 -8.52 15.36
C SER A 69 40.19 -7.27 14.96
N THR A 70 40.76 -6.07 15.11
CA THR A 70 40.17 -4.78 14.72
C THR A 70 40.02 -4.65 13.20
N VAL A 71 41.00 -5.15 12.42
CA VAL A 71 40.93 -5.18 10.95
C VAL A 71 39.88 -6.17 10.44
N LYS A 72 39.70 -7.34 11.08
CA LYS A 72 38.62 -8.29 10.71
C LYS A 72 37.23 -7.75 11.04
N ILE A 73 37.04 -7.13 12.21
CA ILE A 73 35.74 -6.56 12.63
C ILE A 73 35.33 -5.38 11.75
N SER A 74 36.29 -4.52 11.35
CA SER A 74 36.01 -3.39 10.45
C SER A 74 35.64 -3.83 9.02
N ARG A 75 36.26 -4.91 8.48
CA ARG A 75 35.86 -5.51 7.19
C ARG A 75 34.47 -6.15 7.23
N LEU A 76 34.13 -6.86 8.31
CA LEU A 76 32.79 -7.44 8.51
C LEU A 76 31.70 -6.35 8.56
N ARG A 77 31.96 -5.24 9.27
CA ARG A 77 31.06 -4.09 9.35
C ARG A 77 30.89 -3.36 8.01
N LYS A 78 31.92 -3.38 7.15
CA LYS A 78 31.86 -2.80 5.80
C LYS A 78 31.00 -3.64 4.85
N HIS A 79 31.09 -4.96 4.89
CA HIS A 79 30.20 -5.84 4.10
C HIS A 79 28.75 -5.77 4.59
N GLN A 80 28.52 -5.68 5.90
CA GLN A 80 27.17 -5.57 6.47
C GLN A 80 26.40 -4.32 6.00
N ARG A 81 27.10 -3.23 5.66
CA ARG A 81 26.50 -2.00 5.10
C ARG A 81 25.95 -2.17 3.69
N TRP A 82 26.51 -3.09 2.90
CA TRP A 82 26.04 -3.38 1.55
C TRP A 82 25.03 -4.52 1.48
N LEU A 83 24.98 -5.38 2.50
CA LEU A 83 24.00 -6.48 2.56
C LEU A 83 22.56 -5.97 2.56
N LEU A 84 22.27 -4.92 3.31
CA LEU A 84 20.90 -4.39 3.41
C LEU A 84 20.37 -3.84 2.07
N PRO A 85 21.07 -2.91 1.37
CA PRO A 85 20.61 -2.45 0.07
C PRO A 85 20.61 -3.57 -0.99
N LEU A 86 21.56 -4.51 -0.92
CA LEU A 86 21.59 -5.67 -1.82
C LEU A 86 20.35 -6.56 -1.64
N LEU A 87 19.98 -6.88 -0.40
CA LEU A 87 18.80 -7.71 -0.10
C LEU A 87 17.52 -6.98 -0.50
N THR A 88 17.41 -5.69 -0.23
CA THR A 88 16.27 -4.88 -0.70
C THR A 88 16.18 -4.89 -2.22
N ALA A 89 17.30 -4.72 -2.93
CA ALA A 89 17.33 -4.77 -4.39
C ALA A 89 16.95 -6.16 -4.93
N LEU A 90 17.42 -7.23 -4.28
CA LEU A 90 17.10 -8.61 -4.64
C LEU A 90 15.61 -8.91 -4.45
N LEU A 91 15.03 -8.52 -3.31
CA LEU A 91 13.59 -8.69 -3.03
C LEU A 91 12.74 -7.86 -4.00
N THR A 92 13.15 -6.62 -4.27
CA THR A 92 12.46 -5.77 -5.25
C THR A 92 12.52 -6.38 -6.65
N GLY A 93 13.68 -6.89 -7.06
CA GLY A 93 13.87 -7.57 -8.34
C GLY A 93 13.02 -8.83 -8.46
N GLN A 94 13.03 -9.69 -7.42
CA GLN A 94 12.17 -10.87 -7.37
C GLN A 94 10.69 -10.50 -7.47
N MET A 95 10.24 -9.48 -6.74
CA MET A 95 8.85 -9.06 -6.76
C MET A 95 8.45 -8.50 -8.13
N MET A 96 9.32 -7.73 -8.78
CA MET A 96 9.11 -7.23 -10.14
C MET A 96 8.95 -8.38 -11.14
N VAL A 97 9.80 -9.41 -11.04
CA VAL A 97 9.72 -10.61 -11.88
C VAL A 97 8.41 -11.36 -11.61
N ALA A 98 8.05 -11.57 -10.34
CA ALA A 98 6.82 -12.25 -9.96
C ALA A 98 5.56 -11.53 -10.48
N LEU A 99 5.47 -10.21 -10.27
CA LEU A 99 4.36 -9.37 -10.74
C LEU A 99 4.25 -9.37 -12.26
N SER A 100 5.37 -9.21 -12.96
CA SER A 100 5.39 -9.18 -14.43
C SER A 100 5.03 -10.55 -15.02
N THR A 101 5.48 -11.63 -14.38
CA THR A 101 5.15 -13.00 -14.79
C THR A 101 3.66 -13.28 -14.58
N ALA A 102 3.11 -12.91 -13.42
CA ALA A 102 1.67 -13.03 -13.16
C ALA A 102 0.85 -12.20 -14.16
N ALA A 103 1.26 -10.94 -14.40
CA ALA A 103 0.59 -10.05 -15.33
C ALA A 103 0.61 -10.53 -16.79
N ASN A 104 1.61 -11.32 -17.20
CA ASN A 104 1.67 -11.90 -18.54
C ASN A 104 0.92 -13.24 -18.64
N GLN A 105 0.90 -14.05 -17.59
CA GLN A 105 0.29 -15.39 -17.63
C GLN A 105 -1.21 -15.38 -17.32
N GLN A 106 -1.71 -14.34 -16.66
CA GLN A 106 -3.12 -14.23 -16.28
C GLN A 106 -3.95 -13.63 -17.40
N SER A 107 -5.07 -14.28 -17.74
CA SER A 107 -6.12 -13.69 -18.58
C SER A 107 -6.79 -12.48 -17.90
N ALA A 108 -7.57 -11.72 -18.66
CA ALA A 108 -8.33 -10.60 -18.12
C ALA A 108 -9.37 -11.09 -17.09
N THR A 109 -9.42 -10.42 -15.96
CA THR A 109 -10.48 -10.58 -14.95
C THR A 109 -11.72 -9.79 -15.33
N TYR A 110 -12.79 -9.91 -14.54
CA TYR A 110 -14.08 -9.29 -14.85
C TYR A 110 -14.01 -7.75 -14.95
N ASP A 111 -13.28 -7.11 -14.05
CA ASP A 111 -13.25 -5.63 -13.96
C ASP A 111 -12.26 -4.99 -14.95
N GLU A 112 -11.25 -5.72 -15.41
CA GLU A 112 -10.18 -5.16 -16.23
C GLU A 112 -10.66 -4.60 -17.58
N PRO A 113 -11.51 -5.30 -18.36
CA PRO A 113 -12.09 -4.73 -19.57
C PRO A 113 -12.83 -3.42 -19.28
N ALA A 114 -13.61 -3.34 -18.19
CA ALA A 114 -14.35 -2.14 -17.85
C ALA A 114 -13.45 -0.93 -17.52
N TYR A 115 -12.35 -1.17 -16.79
CA TYR A 115 -11.36 -0.12 -16.51
C TYR A 115 -10.55 0.29 -17.73
N ILE A 116 -10.14 -0.68 -18.56
CA ILE A 116 -9.40 -0.44 -19.81
C ILE A 116 -10.26 0.35 -20.80
N GLY A 117 -11.51 -0.07 -21.02
CA GLY A 117 -12.48 0.63 -21.87
C GLY A 117 -12.66 2.08 -21.45
N ALA A 118 -12.91 2.31 -20.15
CA ALA A 118 -13.02 3.67 -19.62
C ALA A 118 -11.72 4.48 -19.77
N ALA A 119 -10.55 3.88 -19.47
CA ALA A 119 -9.26 4.53 -19.61
C ALA A 119 -8.97 4.98 -21.05
N MET A 120 -9.29 4.16 -22.05
CA MET A 120 -9.11 4.52 -23.46
C MET A 120 -10.04 5.65 -23.90
N MET A 121 -11.29 5.65 -23.42
CA MET A 121 -12.22 6.75 -23.66
C MET A 121 -11.72 8.06 -23.03
N TYR A 122 -11.09 7.99 -21.84
CA TYR A 122 -10.54 9.17 -21.16
C TYR A 122 -9.39 9.79 -21.96
N VAL A 123 -8.55 8.95 -22.56
CA VAL A 123 -7.40 9.39 -23.36
C VAL A 123 -7.83 9.91 -24.72
N LYS A 124 -8.71 9.18 -25.44
CA LYS A 124 -9.11 9.56 -26.81
C LYS A 124 -10.09 10.72 -26.87
N HIS A 125 -11.07 10.75 -25.96
CA HIS A 125 -12.18 11.71 -25.99
C HIS A 125 -12.08 12.80 -24.92
N HIS A 126 -11.05 12.77 -24.08
CA HIS A 126 -10.89 13.70 -22.95
C HIS A 126 -12.13 13.82 -22.05
N SER A 127 -12.91 12.74 -21.95
CA SER A 127 -14.19 12.69 -21.22
C SER A 127 -14.12 11.71 -20.07
N LEU A 128 -14.42 12.17 -18.84
CA LEU A 128 -14.48 11.34 -17.63
C LEU A 128 -15.85 10.71 -17.39
N GLN A 129 -16.76 10.81 -18.36
CA GLN A 129 -18.16 10.38 -18.19
C GLN A 129 -18.32 8.86 -18.12
N MET A 130 -17.46 8.12 -18.82
CA MET A 130 -17.52 6.66 -18.85
C MET A 130 -17.14 6.08 -17.48
N ASN A 131 -17.90 5.10 -16.99
CA ASN A 131 -17.67 4.44 -15.70
C ASN A 131 -17.57 5.41 -14.51
N TYR A 132 -18.52 6.35 -14.38
CA TYR A 132 -18.53 7.38 -13.33
C TYR A 132 -18.78 6.84 -11.91
N GLU A 133 -19.20 5.58 -11.78
CA GLU A 133 -19.41 4.90 -10.50
C GLU A 133 -18.13 4.78 -9.66
N HIS A 134 -16.98 4.73 -10.35
CA HIS A 134 -15.68 4.69 -9.73
C HIS A 134 -14.90 5.99 -9.96
N PRO A 135 -14.19 6.51 -8.94
CA PRO A 135 -13.28 7.63 -9.10
C PRO A 135 -12.26 7.44 -10.25
N PRO A 136 -11.80 8.53 -10.89
CA PRO A 136 -11.09 8.42 -12.16
C PRO A 136 -9.59 8.10 -12.03
N LEU A 137 -8.97 8.20 -10.86
CA LEU A 137 -7.50 8.25 -10.76
C LEU A 137 -6.81 7.00 -11.31
N THR A 138 -7.27 5.80 -10.95
CA THR A 138 -6.64 4.57 -11.45
C THR A 138 -6.85 4.37 -12.95
N LYS A 139 -8.04 4.74 -13.46
CA LYS A 139 -8.36 4.70 -14.89
C LYS A 139 -7.49 5.69 -15.67
N LEU A 140 -7.24 6.87 -15.12
CA LEU A 140 -6.32 7.85 -15.71
C LEU A 140 -4.88 7.33 -15.74
N LEU A 141 -4.40 6.69 -14.66
CA LEU A 141 -3.07 6.07 -14.65
C LEU A 141 -2.94 4.98 -15.71
N SER A 142 -3.96 4.12 -15.83
CA SER A 142 -4.03 3.09 -16.88
C SER A 142 -4.12 3.71 -18.27
N GLY A 143 -4.81 4.84 -18.42
CA GLY A 143 -4.87 5.60 -19.66
C GLY A 143 -3.51 6.16 -20.07
N VAL A 144 -2.74 6.68 -19.12
CA VAL A 144 -1.37 7.16 -19.39
C VAL A 144 -0.49 6.04 -19.92
N SER A 145 -0.51 4.84 -19.31
CA SER A 145 0.28 3.72 -19.82
C SER A 145 -0.24 3.18 -21.15
N LEU A 146 -1.57 3.17 -21.36
CA LEU A 146 -2.17 2.78 -22.63
C LEU A 146 -1.89 3.78 -23.76
N SER A 147 -1.63 5.06 -23.46
CA SER A 147 -1.26 6.07 -24.47
C SER A 147 0.04 5.78 -25.20
N PHE A 148 0.86 4.84 -24.69
CA PHE A 148 2.07 4.36 -25.37
C PHE A 148 1.79 3.31 -26.46
N THR A 149 0.53 2.96 -26.69
CA THR A 149 0.12 2.08 -27.79
C THR A 149 -1.13 2.61 -28.47
N ASP A 150 -1.19 2.49 -29.79
CA ASP A 150 -2.40 2.80 -30.53
C ASP A 150 -3.39 1.64 -30.37
N VAL A 151 -4.42 1.84 -29.55
CA VAL A 151 -5.52 0.88 -29.39
C VAL A 151 -6.69 1.31 -30.26
N HIS A 152 -7.11 0.45 -31.18
CA HIS A 152 -8.29 0.69 -32.00
C HIS A 152 -9.57 0.42 -31.19
N LEU A 153 -10.50 1.37 -31.21
CA LEU A 153 -11.80 1.20 -30.54
C LEU A 153 -12.94 0.98 -31.55
N GLY A 154 -12.61 0.79 -32.83
CA GLY A 154 -13.59 0.60 -33.91
C GLY A 154 -14.70 1.65 -33.89
N SER A 155 -15.94 1.17 -33.78
CA SER A 155 -17.14 2.02 -33.79
C SER A 155 -17.24 3.00 -32.61
N TYR A 156 -16.42 2.84 -31.56
CA TYR A 156 -16.38 3.73 -30.38
C TYR A 156 -15.40 4.90 -30.53
N GLU A 157 -14.68 5.00 -31.64
CA GLU A 157 -13.85 6.17 -31.95
C GLU A 157 -14.68 7.39 -32.35
N ASN A 158 -15.90 7.19 -32.86
CA ASN A 158 -16.79 8.28 -33.21
C ASN A 158 -17.52 8.82 -31.95
N PRO A 159 -17.35 10.11 -31.59
CA PRO A 159 -17.99 10.71 -30.43
C PRO A 159 -19.52 10.72 -30.46
N GLU A 160 -20.13 10.63 -31.65
CA GLU A 160 -21.60 10.64 -31.78
C GLU A 160 -22.26 9.38 -31.18
N ASN A 161 -21.52 8.27 -31.13
CA ASN A 161 -21.99 7.02 -30.54
C ASN A 161 -21.94 7.04 -28.99
N ILE A 162 -21.38 8.10 -28.36
CA ILE A 162 -21.13 8.16 -26.90
C ILE A 162 -22.42 8.16 -26.08
N LYS A 163 -23.55 8.63 -26.61
CA LYS A 163 -24.80 8.75 -25.82
C LYS A 163 -25.35 7.40 -25.37
N ASP A 164 -25.21 6.36 -26.17
CA ASP A 164 -25.57 4.98 -25.80
C ASP A 164 -24.52 4.32 -24.89
N GLN A 165 -23.38 4.97 -24.66
CA GLN A 165 -22.22 4.44 -23.93
C GLN A 165 -22.18 4.86 -22.45
N LEU A 166 -23.15 5.65 -21.97
CA LEU A 166 -23.26 6.00 -20.54
C LEU A 166 -24.09 5.00 -19.72
N GLU A 167 -24.64 3.95 -20.35
CA GLU A 167 -25.38 2.90 -19.64
C GLU A 167 -24.46 2.08 -18.71
N ILE A 168 -25.02 1.65 -17.58
CA ILE A 168 -24.36 0.77 -16.62
C ILE A 168 -24.06 -0.56 -17.33
N GLY A 169 -22.77 -0.83 -17.56
CA GLY A 169 -22.28 -2.01 -18.29
C GLY A 169 -21.64 -1.70 -19.66
N ALA A 170 -21.88 -0.52 -20.23
CA ALA A 170 -21.21 -0.07 -21.45
C ALA A 170 -19.66 -0.05 -21.36
N PRO A 171 -19.02 0.31 -20.22
CA PRO A 171 -17.56 0.24 -20.09
C PRO A 171 -16.99 -1.16 -20.37
N TYR A 172 -17.71 -2.19 -19.92
CA TYR A 172 -17.30 -3.58 -20.13
C TYR A 172 -17.34 -3.95 -21.61
N GLY A 173 -18.43 -3.59 -22.30
CA GLY A 173 -18.57 -3.85 -23.75
C GLY A 173 -17.48 -3.17 -24.57
N VAL A 174 -17.19 -1.89 -24.31
CA VAL A 174 -16.12 -1.15 -25.00
C VAL A 174 -14.77 -1.81 -24.79
N GLY A 175 -14.42 -2.13 -23.54
CA GLY A 175 -13.15 -2.78 -23.22
C GLY A 175 -13.03 -4.18 -23.80
N TYR A 176 -14.10 -4.98 -23.73
CA TYR A 176 -14.12 -6.33 -24.29
C TYR A 176 -13.89 -6.32 -25.80
N ARG A 177 -14.60 -5.46 -26.54
CA ARG A 177 -14.42 -5.32 -27.98
C ARG A 177 -13.03 -4.84 -28.35
N ALA A 178 -12.53 -3.83 -27.66
CA ALA A 178 -11.18 -3.34 -27.85
C ALA A 178 -10.12 -4.43 -27.60
N LEU A 179 -10.33 -5.30 -26.61
CA LEU A 179 -9.39 -6.38 -26.28
C LEU A 179 -9.46 -7.56 -27.25
N TYR A 180 -10.65 -7.93 -27.75
CA TYR A 180 -10.87 -9.23 -28.40
C TYR A 180 -11.47 -9.15 -29.82
N GLU A 181 -12.14 -8.06 -30.20
CA GLU A 181 -12.87 -7.96 -31.48
C GLU A 181 -12.20 -7.01 -32.48
N GLU A 182 -11.54 -5.95 -32.00
CA GLU A 182 -10.96 -4.88 -32.85
C GLU A 182 -9.53 -5.17 -33.36
N GLY A 183 -9.07 -6.41 -33.22
CA GLY A 183 -7.76 -6.85 -33.75
C GLY A 183 -6.53 -6.29 -33.02
N ASN A 184 -6.70 -5.69 -31.83
CA ASN A 184 -5.58 -5.23 -31.01
C ASN A 184 -4.81 -6.41 -30.40
N ASN A 185 -3.53 -6.20 -30.10
CA ASN A 185 -2.75 -7.17 -29.33
C ASN A 185 -3.21 -7.15 -27.86
N THR A 186 -4.08 -8.09 -27.50
CA THR A 186 -4.69 -8.21 -26.17
C THR A 186 -3.65 -8.27 -25.06
N GLU A 187 -2.61 -9.09 -25.21
CA GLU A 187 -1.57 -9.27 -24.18
C GLU A 187 -0.84 -7.95 -23.91
N ARG A 188 -0.46 -7.23 -24.97
CA ARG A 188 0.22 -5.94 -24.86
C ARG A 188 -0.67 -4.88 -24.21
N VAL A 189 -1.94 -4.80 -24.60
CA VAL A 189 -2.91 -3.85 -24.02
C VAL A 189 -3.14 -4.15 -22.54
N LEU A 190 -3.34 -5.42 -22.17
CA LEU A 190 -3.50 -5.82 -20.77
C LEU A 190 -2.26 -5.51 -19.94
N LEU A 191 -1.06 -5.84 -20.44
CA LEU A 191 0.18 -5.58 -19.72
C LEU A 191 0.39 -4.08 -19.48
N LEU A 192 0.13 -3.24 -20.50
CA LEU A 192 0.23 -1.79 -20.36
C LEU A 192 -0.81 -1.25 -19.37
N ALA A 193 -2.04 -1.76 -19.39
CA ALA A 193 -3.06 -1.37 -18.42
C ALA A 193 -2.70 -1.78 -16.98
N ARG A 194 -2.02 -2.93 -16.80
CA ARG A 194 -1.57 -3.46 -15.50
C ARG A 194 -0.33 -2.73 -14.95
N LEU A 195 0.48 -2.13 -15.83
CA LEU A 195 1.77 -1.52 -15.49
C LEU A 195 1.70 -0.51 -14.34
N PRO A 196 0.75 0.45 -14.29
CA PRO A 196 0.66 1.39 -13.17
C PRO A 196 0.42 0.70 -11.83
N THR A 197 -0.43 -0.32 -11.79
CA THR A 197 -0.68 -1.10 -10.58
C THR A 197 0.56 -1.86 -10.15
N ILE A 198 1.30 -2.48 -11.08
CA ILE A 198 2.57 -3.17 -10.80
C ILE A 198 3.59 -2.19 -10.19
N VAL A 199 3.77 -1.02 -10.81
CA VAL A 199 4.70 0.01 -10.31
C VAL A 199 4.30 0.48 -8.91
N LEU A 200 3.02 0.78 -8.70
CA LEU A 200 2.51 1.17 -7.40
C LEU A 200 2.72 0.07 -6.35
N THR A 201 2.45 -1.19 -6.69
CA THR A 201 2.67 -2.36 -5.82
C THR A 201 4.12 -2.42 -5.33
N VAL A 202 5.08 -2.17 -6.23
CA VAL A 202 6.51 -2.10 -5.92
C VAL A 202 6.83 -0.95 -4.98
N LEU A 203 6.30 0.25 -5.26
CA LEU A 203 6.48 1.42 -4.40
C LEU A 203 5.91 1.18 -3.00
N PHE A 204 4.74 0.55 -2.88
CA PHE A 204 4.14 0.23 -1.59
C PHE A 204 4.91 -0.83 -0.82
N GLY A 205 5.59 -1.75 -1.50
CA GLY A 205 6.56 -2.63 -0.84
C GLY A 205 7.69 -1.87 -0.15
N LEU A 206 8.20 -0.79 -0.77
CA LEU A 206 9.17 0.09 -0.14
C LEU A 206 8.59 0.90 1.03
N VAL A 207 7.29 1.25 0.96
CA VAL A 207 6.58 1.83 2.12
C VAL A 207 6.49 0.82 3.25
N VAL A 208 6.17 -0.44 2.99
CA VAL A 208 6.19 -1.52 4.02
C VAL A 208 7.57 -1.65 4.64
N LEU A 209 8.63 -1.70 3.82
CA LEU A 209 10.02 -1.77 4.29
C LEU A 209 10.35 -0.61 5.24
N THR A 210 10.09 0.63 4.80
CA THR A 210 10.44 1.82 5.56
C THR A 210 9.57 2.01 6.80
N PHE A 211 8.29 1.67 6.73
CA PHE A 211 7.41 1.74 7.89
C PHE A 211 7.80 0.70 8.95
N ALA A 212 8.04 -0.55 8.55
CA ALA A 212 8.49 -1.58 9.48
C ALA A 212 9.91 -1.30 10.01
N TRP A 213 10.77 -0.64 9.23
CA TRP A 213 12.05 -0.14 9.73
C TRP A 213 11.85 0.88 10.84
N ASP A 214 10.97 1.87 10.66
CA ASP A 214 10.67 2.87 11.68
C ASP A 214 10.14 2.24 13.00
N LEU A 215 9.50 1.06 12.94
CA LEU A 215 8.91 0.38 14.09
C LEU A 215 9.86 -0.63 14.78
N PHE A 216 10.60 -1.42 13.99
CA PHE A 216 11.32 -2.60 14.46
C PHE A 216 12.80 -2.61 14.05
N GLY A 217 13.29 -1.52 13.44
CA GLY A 217 14.65 -1.42 12.92
C GLY A 217 14.86 -2.15 11.59
N ALA A 218 16.10 -2.13 11.10
CA ALA A 218 16.43 -2.59 9.75
C ALA A 218 16.05 -4.06 9.48
N ALA A 219 16.24 -4.95 10.46
CA ALA A 219 15.90 -6.37 10.33
C ALA A 219 14.38 -6.58 10.22
N GLY A 220 13.59 -5.88 11.05
CA GLY A 220 12.12 -5.95 10.99
C GLY A 220 11.56 -5.36 9.69
N GLY A 221 12.17 -4.29 9.18
CA GLY A 221 11.87 -3.74 7.87
C GLY A 221 12.04 -4.77 6.75
N LEU A 222 13.21 -5.40 6.69
CA LEU A 222 13.53 -6.38 5.65
C LEU A 222 12.67 -7.63 5.76
N PHE A 223 12.38 -8.09 6.98
CA PHE A 223 11.50 -9.22 7.22
C PHE A 223 10.06 -8.93 6.75
N ALA A 224 9.50 -7.78 7.11
CA ALA A 224 8.17 -7.38 6.66
C ALA A 224 8.09 -7.20 5.14
N PHE A 225 9.14 -6.62 4.53
CA PHE A 225 9.22 -6.50 3.07
C PHE A 225 9.33 -7.87 2.39
N GLY A 226 10.09 -8.81 2.96
CA GLY A 226 10.10 -10.19 2.50
C GLY A 226 8.71 -10.83 2.53
N LEU A 227 7.99 -10.72 3.65
CA LEU A 227 6.61 -11.22 3.74
C LEU A 227 5.67 -10.60 2.69
N TYR A 228 5.82 -9.29 2.43
CA TYR A 228 5.06 -8.60 1.40
C TYR A 228 5.41 -9.10 -0.01
N SER A 229 6.69 -9.20 -0.35
CA SER A 229 7.17 -9.61 -1.68
C SER A 229 6.88 -11.07 -2.03
N PHE A 230 6.74 -11.93 -1.03
CA PHE A 230 6.36 -13.34 -1.19
C PHE A 230 4.88 -13.60 -0.92
N SER A 231 4.06 -12.57 -0.64
CA SER A 231 2.63 -12.75 -0.39
C SER A 231 1.90 -13.06 -1.70
N PRO A 232 1.19 -14.20 -1.80
CA PRO A 232 0.45 -14.56 -3.00
C PRO A 232 -0.69 -13.56 -3.26
N ASP A 233 -1.34 -13.05 -2.21
CA ASP A 233 -2.44 -12.09 -2.36
C ASP A 233 -1.96 -10.76 -2.96
N VAL A 234 -0.78 -10.30 -2.53
CA VAL A 234 -0.18 -9.07 -3.04
C VAL A 234 0.22 -9.23 -4.51
N ILE A 235 0.83 -10.37 -4.86
CA ILE A 235 1.22 -10.65 -6.25
C ILE A 235 -0.04 -10.76 -7.12
N ALA A 236 -1.06 -11.48 -6.66
CA ALA A 236 -2.29 -11.72 -7.42
C ALA A 236 -3.10 -10.44 -7.68
N HIS A 237 -3.22 -9.54 -6.70
CA HIS A 237 -3.96 -8.28 -6.89
C HIS A 237 -3.09 -7.17 -7.47
N GLY A 238 -1.77 -7.21 -7.22
CA GLY A 238 -0.80 -6.23 -7.73
C GLY A 238 -0.44 -6.41 -9.20
N SER A 239 -0.68 -7.58 -9.78
CA SER A 239 -0.50 -7.85 -11.20
C SER A 239 -1.70 -7.45 -12.06
N LEU A 240 -2.85 -7.10 -11.46
CA LEU A 240 -4.09 -6.81 -12.18
C LEU A 240 -4.34 -5.31 -12.30
N ALA A 241 -5.03 -4.88 -13.36
CA ALA A 241 -5.43 -3.49 -13.55
C ALA A 241 -6.66 -3.13 -12.71
N THR A 242 -6.57 -3.30 -11.39
CA THR A 242 -7.64 -3.06 -10.41
C THR A 242 -7.27 -1.97 -9.40
N ASN A 243 -8.25 -1.51 -8.62
CA ASN A 243 -8.07 -0.42 -7.65
C ASN A 243 -7.74 -0.91 -6.24
N ASP A 244 -7.85 -2.20 -5.94
CA ASP A 244 -7.81 -2.70 -4.56
C ASP A 244 -6.43 -2.56 -3.94
N LEU A 245 -5.38 -3.04 -4.63
CA LEU A 245 -4.03 -2.94 -4.11
C LEU A 245 -3.52 -1.48 -4.07
N PRO A 246 -3.75 -0.64 -5.10
CA PRO A 246 -3.44 0.78 -5.02
C PRO A 246 -4.07 1.50 -3.83
N VAL A 247 -5.37 1.27 -3.59
CA VAL A 247 -6.09 1.85 -2.45
C VAL A 247 -5.48 1.38 -1.12
N ALA A 248 -5.25 0.08 -0.97
CA ALA A 248 -4.65 -0.47 0.25
C ALA A 248 -3.25 0.12 0.52
N GLY A 249 -2.43 0.25 -0.51
CA GLY A 249 -1.09 0.84 -0.42
C GLY A 249 -1.11 2.32 -0.04
N PHE A 250 -2.02 3.12 -0.62
CA PHE A 250 -2.17 4.52 -0.22
C PHE A 250 -2.69 4.67 1.21
N LEU A 251 -3.62 3.82 1.65
CA LEU A 251 -4.09 3.80 3.04
C LEU A 251 -2.96 3.46 4.02
N LEU A 252 -2.12 2.46 3.69
CA LEU A 252 -0.93 2.14 4.46
C LEU A 252 0.04 3.34 4.52
N THR A 253 0.25 3.99 3.37
CA THR A 253 1.10 5.18 3.26
C THR A 253 0.57 6.33 4.12
N THR A 254 -0.75 6.55 4.15
CA THR A 254 -1.40 7.51 5.05
C THR A 254 -1.08 7.19 6.51
N VAL A 255 -1.25 5.94 6.94
CA VAL A 255 -0.97 5.55 8.34
C VAL A 255 0.52 5.75 8.69
N TRP A 256 1.42 5.36 7.80
CA TRP A 256 2.86 5.56 7.99
C TRP A 256 3.25 7.05 8.07
N LEU A 257 2.69 7.90 7.23
CA LEU A 257 2.95 9.34 7.27
C LEU A 257 2.36 9.98 8.53
N LEU A 258 1.16 9.55 8.97
CA LEU A 258 0.61 9.95 10.26
C LEU A 258 1.52 9.52 11.42
N TRP A 259 2.10 8.32 11.37
CA TRP A 259 3.09 7.88 12.35
C TRP A 259 4.30 8.84 12.40
N ARG A 260 4.86 9.21 11.24
CA ARG A 260 5.99 10.15 11.16
C ARG A 260 5.65 11.58 11.59
N SER A 261 4.39 11.99 11.41
CA SER A 261 3.90 13.32 11.79
C SER A 261 4.02 13.63 13.29
N ARG A 262 4.21 12.61 14.15
CA ARG A 262 4.50 12.80 15.58
C ARG A 262 5.79 13.56 15.85
N THR A 263 6.76 13.48 14.94
CA THR A 263 8.05 14.20 15.10
C THR A 263 8.04 15.54 14.36
N LYS A 264 7.53 15.58 13.12
CA LYS A 264 7.41 16.79 12.30
C LYS A 264 6.00 16.88 11.72
N PRO A 265 5.04 17.55 12.38
CA PRO A 265 3.62 17.39 12.08
C PRO A 265 3.23 17.93 10.70
N ILE A 266 3.60 19.16 10.38
CA ILE A 266 3.08 19.87 9.20
C ILE A 266 3.36 19.14 7.87
N PRO A 267 4.62 18.81 7.50
CA PRO A 267 4.89 18.20 6.18
C PRO A 267 4.25 16.81 6.05
N TYR A 268 4.34 16.00 7.11
CA TYR A 268 3.81 14.64 7.06
C TYR A 268 2.28 14.58 7.12
N LEU A 269 1.61 15.55 7.77
CA LEU A 269 0.14 15.67 7.71
C LEU A 269 -0.35 16.03 6.32
N VAL A 270 0.33 16.97 5.63
CA VAL A 270 -0.01 17.33 4.25
C VAL A 270 0.17 16.12 3.33
N LEU A 271 1.31 15.43 3.43
CA LEU A 271 1.56 14.22 2.64
C LEU A 271 0.58 13.09 2.98
N ALA A 272 0.20 12.91 4.25
CA ALA A 272 -0.79 11.92 4.65
C ALA A 272 -2.18 12.22 4.08
N GLY A 273 -2.58 13.50 4.08
CA GLY A 273 -3.82 13.97 3.46
C GLY A 273 -3.81 13.78 1.95
N LEU A 274 -2.69 14.04 1.28
CA LEU A 274 -2.52 13.79 -0.14
C LEU A 274 -2.65 12.29 -0.47
N ALA A 275 -1.95 11.43 0.28
CA ALA A 275 -2.03 9.98 0.12
C ALA A 275 -3.45 9.45 0.34
N TYR A 276 -4.15 9.97 1.36
CA TYR A 276 -5.55 9.60 1.62
C TYR A 276 -6.48 10.10 0.53
N GLY A 277 -6.25 11.32 0.02
CA GLY A 277 -6.94 11.87 -1.13
C GLY A 277 -6.74 11.04 -2.39
N CYS A 278 -5.53 10.53 -2.64
CA CYS A 278 -5.28 9.57 -3.71
C CYS A 278 -6.07 8.27 -3.53
N ALA A 279 -6.13 7.70 -2.31
CA ALA A 279 -6.96 6.52 -2.05
C ALA A 279 -8.45 6.77 -2.35
N LEU A 280 -8.99 7.92 -1.92
CA LEU A 280 -10.37 8.33 -2.21
C LEU A 280 -10.60 8.55 -3.71
N ALA A 281 -9.62 9.11 -4.41
CA ALA A 281 -9.66 9.33 -5.85
C ALA A 281 -9.49 8.05 -6.68
N MET A 282 -9.14 6.92 -6.04
CA MET A 282 -9.12 5.58 -6.65
C MET A 282 -10.40 4.78 -6.34
N LYS A 283 -10.91 4.83 -5.10
CA LYS A 283 -12.12 4.11 -4.71
C LYS A 283 -12.83 4.79 -3.54
N LEU A 284 -14.12 5.11 -3.73
CA LEU A 284 -14.93 5.78 -2.70
C LEU A 284 -15.09 4.95 -1.43
N THR A 285 -14.93 3.63 -1.48
CA THR A 285 -14.98 2.77 -0.29
C THR A 285 -13.87 3.10 0.71
N ALA A 286 -12.78 3.75 0.29
CA ALA A 286 -11.75 4.26 1.19
C ALA A 286 -12.30 5.30 2.20
N LEU A 287 -13.44 5.93 1.90
CA LEU A 287 -14.12 6.85 2.81
C LEU A 287 -14.54 6.18 4.13
N SER A 288 -14.76 4.85 4.11
CA SER A 288 -15.04 4.09 5.33
C SER A 288 -13.91 4.13 6.37
N VAL A 289 -12.69 4.43 5.94
CA VAL A 289 -11.50 4.55 6.81
C VAL A 289 -11.38 5.95 7.42
N PHE A 290 -12.20 6.92 6.99
CA PHE A 290 -12.20 8.29 7.50
C PHE A 290 -12.27 8.38 9.03
N PRO A 291 -13.14 7.64 9.75
CA PRO A 291 -13.21 7.73 11.21
C PRO A 291 -11.88 7.35 11.89
N VAL A 292 -11.17 6.36 11.34
CA VAL A 292 -9.87 5.91 11.86
C VAL A 292 -8.79 6.96 11.62
N VAL A 293 -8.72 7.50 10.39
CA VAL A 293 -7.77 8.56 10.02
C VAL A 293 -8.01 9.81 10.88
N PHE A 294 -9.27 10.22 11.01
CA PHE A 294 -9.66 11.37 11.83
C PHE A 294 -9.27 11.17 13.29
N PHE A 295 -9.56 10.00 13.86
CA PHE A 295 -9.18 9.66 15.22
C PHE A 295 -7.66 9.72 15.43
N LEU A 296 -6.86 9.15 14.51
CA LEU A 296 -5.40 9.20 14.57
C LEU A 296 -4.89 10.65 14.54
N VAL A 297 -5.41 11.48 13.65
CA VAL A 297 -5.06 12.91 13.57
C VAL A 297 -5.42 13.64 14.86
N ALA A 298 -6.60 13.38 15.43
CA ALA A 298 -7.04 13.98 16.68
C ALA A 298 -6.12 13.60 17.86
N VAL A 299 -5.72 12.33 17.96
CA VAL A 299 -4.77 11.86 18.98
C VAL A 299 -3.41 12.52 18.82
N ILE A 300 -2.90 12.62 17.59
CA ILE A 300 -1.61 13.26 17.30
C ILE A 300 -1.68 14.76 17.61
N GLY A 301 -2.78 15.43 17.25
CA GLY A 301 -3.02 16.84 17.57
C GLY A 301 -3.10 17.09 19.07
N TRP A 302 -3.75 16.18 19.80
CA TRP A 302 -3.83 16.25 21.27
C TRP A 302 -2.46 16.12 21.94
N GLN A 303 -1.63 15.19 21.46
CA GLN A 303 -0.27 14.98 21.99
C GLN A 303 0.67 16.15 21.71
N ASN A 304 0.47 16.84 20.58
CA ASN A 304 1.31 17.96 20.15
C ASN A 304 0.80 19.33 20.64
N MET A 305 -0.30 19.40 21.40
CA MET A 305 -0.77 20.67 21.94
C MET A 305 0.25 21.26 22.92
N PRO A 306 0.77 22.49 22.69
CA PRO A 306 1.66 23.12 23.63
C PRO A 306 0.95 23.27 24.98
N GLY A 307 1.61 22.88 26.09
CA GLY A 307 1.05 22.81 27.45
C GLY A 307 0.51 24.12 28.04
N ARG A 308 0.39 25.19 27.25
CA ARG A 308 -0.35 26.42 27.56
C ARG A 308 -1.85 26.29 27.26
N LEU A 309 -2.26 25.56 26.22
CA LEU A 309 -3.68 25.34 25.87
C LEU A 309 -4.34 24.25 26.72
N ALA A 310 -3.61 23.17 27.06
CA ALA A 310 -4.11 22.14 27.98
C ALA A 310 -4.47 22.70 29.37
N ARG A 311 -3.73 23.71 29.85
CA ARG A 311 -4.04 24.43 31.11
C ARG A 311 -5.21 25.40 30.99
N ALA A 312 -5.51 25.93 29.81
CA ALA A 312 -6.67 26.77 29.57
C ALA A 312 -7.97 25.94 29.50
N ALA A 313 -7.93 24.78 28.84
CA ALA A 313 -9.06 23.85 28.77
C ALA A 313 -9.46 23.28 30.15
N LEU A 314 -8.49 23.08 31.04
CA LEU A 314 -8.74 22.62 32.41
C LEU A 314 -9.17 23.73 33.39
N ARG A 315 -8.95 25.02 33.05
CA ARG A 315 -9.33 26.18 33.90
C ARG A 315 -10.76 26.69 33.66
N GLY A 316 -11.51 26.10 32.72
CA GLY A 316 -12.87 26.51 32.37
C GLY A 316 -14.00 26.08 33.32
N ARG A 317 -13.72 25.46 34.48
CA ARG A 317 -14.75 25.23 35.51
C ARG A 317 -14.65 26.30 36.60
N PRO A 318 -15.50 27.36 36.60
CA PRO A 318 -15.64 28.20 37.77
C PRO A 318 -16.21 27.33 38.91
N ARG A 319 -15.44 27.17 39.99
CA ARG A 319 -15.97 26.67 41.27
C ARG A 319 -16.94 27.74 41.80
N SER A 320 -18.22 27.60 41.50
CA SER A 320 -19.27 28.30 42.26
C SER A 320 -19.29 27.71 43.67
N GLN A 321 -18.78 28.46 44.64
CA GLN A 321 -18.97 28.16 46.06
C GLN A 321 -20.41 28.55 46.44
N PRO A 322 -21.24 27.63 46.94
CA PRO A 322 -22.56 27.98 47.46
C PRO A 322 -22.37 28.65 48.84
N HIS A 323 -22.57 29.96 48.88
CA HIS A 323 -22.62 30.73 50.10
C HIS A 323 -24.06 30.69 50.64
N TRP A 324 -24.39 29.66 51.41
CA TRP A 324 -25.54 29.74 52.31
C TRP A 324 -25.13 30.63 53.49
N ARG A 325 -25.90 31.68 53.73
CA ARG A 325 -25.84 32.50 54.94
C ARG A 325 -27.10 32.20 55.74
N TRP A 326 -26.93 31.73 56.97
CA TRP A 326 -27.95 31.76 58.03
C TRP A 326 -27.85 33.08 58.76
#